data_AF-A0A953GH17-F1
#
_entry.id   AF-A0A953GH17-F1
#
_cell.length_a   1.000
_cell.length_b   1.000
_cell.length_c   1.000
_cell.angle_alpha   90.00
_cell.angle_beta   90.00
_cell.angle_gamma   90.00
#
_symmetry.space_group_name_H-M   'P 1'
#
loop_
_entity.id
_entity.type
_entity.pdbx_description
1 polymer ?
#
loop_
_entity_poly.entity_id
_entity_poly.type
_entity_poly.pdbx_seq_one_letter_code
_entity_poly.pdbx_strand_id
1 'polypeptide(L)'
;MQSFISLEIVHRKFNNIYWIIVPCIITFYCSCHRDCPVPVPTDCVPHEAITSLDTGFYVWTSGKEKDGYATAMKINKEWRASAQGYNYNNENYSILLTTYLLIPSEPWQEYKKEEMTMNFSKSDSIFCLSALSIPTQDHSWFIYNAVDYDAGEDRYTLDESKDNNYLQIDTLNVETGRMAGKFMATFRRLTNNRPWNLPVVRFFNGEFHCNIVN
;
A
#
# COMPACT_ATOMS: atom_id res chain seq x y z
N MET A 1 -22.56 71.58 -31.02
CA MET A 1 -23.28 71.08 -29.83
C MET A 1 -23.50 69.56 -29.81
N GLN A 2 -23.43 68.82 -30.92
CA GLN A 2 -23.66 67.36 -30.93
C GLN A 2 -22.50 66.48 -30.41
N SER A 3 -21.24 66.95 -30.42
CA SER A 3 -20.09 66.11 -30.00
C SER A 3 -19.93 65.97 -28.48
N PHE A 4 -20.54 66.86 -27.68
CA PHE A 4 -20.45 66.79 -26.21
C PHE A 4 -21.35 65.69 -25.62
N ILE A 5 -22.50 65.42 -26.26
CA ILE A 5 -23.44 64.40 -25.80
C ILE A 5 -22.87 62.98 -26.01
N SER A 6 -22.10 62.75 -27.09
CA SER A 6 -21.51 61.43 -27.34
C SER A 6 -20.41 61.07 -26.35
N LEU A 7 -19.65 62.05 -25.86
CA LEU A 7 -18.57 61.83 -24.89
C LEU A 7 -19.11 61.45 -23.51
N GLU A 8 -20.21 62.05 -23.08
CA GLU A 8 -20.86 61.76 -21.79
C GLU A 8 -21.46 60.34 -21.74
N ILE A 9 -22.05 59.89 -22.85
CA ILE A 9 -22.60 58.53 -22.98
C ILE A 9 -21.49 57.47 -22.96
N VAL A 10 -20.36 57.73 -23.63
CA VAL A 10 -19.20 56.84 -23.61
C VAL A 10 -18.60 56.76 -22.21
N HIS A 11 -18.49 57.88 -21.50
CA HIS A 11 -17.95 57.91 -20.13
C HIS A 11 -18.83 57.13 -19.14
N ARG A 12 -20.16 57.27 -19.24
CA ARG A 12 -21.11 56.49 -18.42
C ARG A 12 -21.03 54.99 -18.69
N LYS A 13 -20.86 54.57 -19.95
CA LYS A 13 -20.72 53.14 -20.29
C LYS A 13 -19.39 52.55 -19.81
N PHE A 14 -18.28 53.30 -19.91
CA PHE A 14 -16.99 52.87 -19.38
C PHE A 14 -16.99 52.72 -17.86
N ASN A 15 -17.64 53.65 -17.14
CA ASN A 15 -17.72 53.58 -15.68
C ASN A 15 -18.50 52.34 -15.23
N ASN A 16 -19.63 52.03 -15.86
CA ASN A 16 -20.42 50.83 -15.54
C ASN A 16 -19.67 49.52 -15.84
N ILE A 17 -18.89 49.46 -16.91
CA ILE A 17 -18.06 48.29 -17.23
C ILE A 17 -16.94 48.14 -16.19
N TYR A 18 -16.32 49.24 -15.77
CA TYR A 18 -15.27 49.24 -14.76
C TYR A 18 -15.76 48.70 -13.41
N TRP A 19 -16.95 49.10 -12.97
CA TRP A 19 -17.56 48.62 -11.73
C TRP A 19 -17.99 47.15 -11.74
N ILE A 20 -18.09 46.51 -12.91
CA ILE A 20 -18.39 45.07 -13.03
C ILE A 20 -17.11 44.26 -13.16
N ILE A 21 -16.15 44.73 -13.95
CA ILE A 21 -14.91 43.99 -14.24
C ILE A 21 -14.00 43.92 -13.01
N VAL A 22 -13.87 45.00 -12.24
CA VAL A 22 -13.00 45.04 -11.05
C VAL A 22 -13.41 44.02 -9.99
N PRO A 23 -14.68 43.93 -9.54
CA PRO A 23 -15.07 42.91 -8.57
C PRO A 23 -14.99 41.48 -9.12
N CYS A 24 -15.21 41.25 -10.43
CA CYS A 24 -15.05 39.93 -11.04
C CYS A 24 -13.58 39.46 -11.08
N ILE A 25 -12.64 40.37 -11.29
CA ILE A 25 -11.21 40.06 -11.21
C ILE A 25 -10.81 39.77 -9.76
N ILE A 26 -11.29 40.56 -8.80
CA ILE A 26 -10.99 40.35 -7.38
C ILE A 26 -11.54 39.01 -6.89
N THR A 27 -12.75 38.59 -7.29
CA THR A 27 -13.29 37.27 -6.92
C THR A 27 -12.53 36.13 -7.59
N PHE A 28 -12.05 36.30 -8.82
CA PHE A 28 -11.18 35.31 -9.48
C PHE A 28 -9.83 35.15 -8.76
N TYR A 29 -9.23 36.25 -8.29
CA TYR A 29 -7.97 36.19 -7.54
C TYR A 29 -8.14 35.73 -6.09
N CYS A 30 -9.27 36.04 -5.43
CA CYS A 30 -9.57 35.59 -4.07
C CYS A 30 -10.11 34.15 -3.99
N SER A 31 -10.61 33.58 -5.08
CA SER A 31 -11.07 32.18 -5.11
C SER A 31 -9.93 31.16 -5.35
N CYS A 32 -8.71 31.62 -5.60
CA CYS A 32 -7.51 30.77 -5.60
C CYS A 32 -6.92 30.67 -4.19
N HIS A 33 -7.69 30.14 -3.23
CA HIS A 33 -7.03 29.26 -2.27
C HIS A 33 -6.62 28.03 -3.06
N ARG A 34 -5.36 28.06 -3.55
CA ARG A 34 -4.65 26.83 -3.91
C ARG A 34 -4.82 25.93 -2.70
N ASP A 35 -5.57 24.85 -2.87
CA ASP A 35 -5.40 23.65 -2.07
C ASP A 35 -3.90 23.38 -2.08
N CYS A 36 -3.21 23.76 -1.00
CA CYS A 36 -1.85 23.30 -0.79
C CYS A 36 -1.97 21.77 -0.84
N PRO A 37 -1.26 21.08 -1.74
CA PRO A 37 -1.27 19.62 -1.69
C PRO A 37 -0.89 19.25 -0.26
N VAL A 38 -1.75 18.47 0.38
CA VAL A 38 -1.47 17.88 1.70
C VAL A 38 -0.04 17.35 1.62
N PRO A 39 0.86 17.71 2.56
CA PRO A 39 2.24 17.26 2.50
C PRO A 39 2.22 15.75 2.30
N VAL A 40 2.83 15.29 1.21
CA VAL A 40 2.94 13.88 0.90
C VAL A 40 3.59 13.23 2.13
N PRO A 41 2.96 12.20 2.74
CA PRO A 41 3.56 11.50 3.86
C PRO A 41 5.00 11.15 3.50
N THR A 42 5.94 11.45 4.40
CA THR A 42 7.32 11.06 4.19
C THR A 42 7.37 9.53 4.13
N ASP A 43 7.75 8.97 2.97
CA ASP A 43 7.90 7.52 2.80
C ASP A 43 8.80 6.97 3.93
N CYS A 44 8.27 6.06 4.74
CA CYS A 44 9.03 5.36 5.77
C CYS A 44 9.57 4.01 5.28
N VAL A 45 9.03 3.50 4.18
CA VAL A 45 9.56 2.31 3.50
C VAL A 45 10.39 2.78 2.29
N PRO A 46 11.73 2.66 2.33
CA PRO A 46 12.57 3.07 1.22
C PRO A 46 12.34 2.14 0.01
N HIS A 47 12.15 2.74 -1.16
CA HIS A 47 12.01 2.00 -2.40
C HIS A 47 13.37 1.43 -2.84
N GLU A 48 13.48 0.11 -2.90
CA GLU A 48 14.65 -0.57 -3.46
C GLU A 48 14.37 -1.09 -4.87
N ALA A 49 15.29 -0.85 -5.79
CA ALA A 49 15.18 -1.33 -7.17
C ALA A 49 15.42 -2.85 -7.23
N ILE A 50 14.50 -3.58 -7.84
CA ILE A 50 14.58 -5.03 -8.04
C ILE A 50 15.67 -5.36 -9.07
N THR A 51 16.69 -6.13 -8.68
CA THR A 51 17.82 -6.51 -9.54
C THR A 51 17.90 -8.03 -9.82
N SER A 52 16.86 -8.80 -9.49
CA SER A 52 16.84 -10.25 -9.68
C SER A 52 16.69 -10.63 -11.15
N LEU A 53 17.43 -11.64 -11.60
CA LEU A 53 17.29 -12.24 -12.94
C LEU A 53 16.49 -13.55 -12.93
N ASP A 54 16.07 -14.01 -11.75
CA ASP A 54 15.26 -15.22 -11.59
C ASP A 54 13.81 -14.95 -12.03
N THR A 55 13.42 -15.48 -13.19
CA THR A 55 12.08 -15.35 -13.78
C THR A 55 11.14 -16.47 -13.32
N GLY A 56 11.54 -17.30 -12.36
CA GLY A 56 10.70 -18.33 -11.77
C GLY A 56 9.66 -17.72 -10.82
N PHE A 57 8.67 -17.02 -11.38
CA PHE A 57 7.54 -16.46 -10.65
C PHE A 57 6.29 -17.30 -10.86
N TYR A 58 5.48 -17.44 -9.80
CA TYR A 58 4.20 -18.14 -9.84
C TYR A 58 3.11 -17.08 -9.75
N VAL A 59 2.56 -16.73 -10.91
CA VAL A 59 1.37 -15.88 -11.00
C VAL A 59 0.14 -16.77 -11.12
N TRP A 60 -0.86 -16.37 -10.36
CA TRP A 60 -2.07 -17.08 -10.02
C TRP A 60 -2.99 -17.35 -11.22
N THR A 61 -3.85 -18.36 -11.05
CA THR A 61 -5.11 -18.45 -11.80
C THR A 61 -5.91 -17.15 -11.63
N SER A 62 -6.45 -16.63 -12.74
CA SER A 62 -7.14 -15.32 -12.80
C SER A 62 -8.25 -15.14 -11.77
N GLY A 63 -8.84 -16.23 -11.26
CA GLY A 63 -9.88 -16.17 -10.23
C GLY A 63 -9.38 -15.79 -8.85
N LYS A 64 -8.08 -15.92 -8.60
CA LYS A 64 -7.57 -15.78 -7.26
C LYS A 64 -7.02 -14.35 -7.00
N GLU A 65 -6.25 -13.70 -7.90
CA GLU A 65 -5.77 -12.28 -7.72
C GLU A 65 -6.94 -11.28 -7.76
N LYS A 66 -8.18 -11.79 -7.83
CA LYS A 66 -9.44 -11.05 -7.77
C LYS A 66 -9.47 -10.01 -6.65
N ASP A 67 -8.92 -10.35 -5.49
CA ASP A 67 -8.96 -9.49 -4.32
C ASP A 67 -7.71 -8.63 -4.18
N GLY A 68 -6.69 -8.80 -5.03
CA GLY A 68 -5.46 -8.01 -4.95
C GLY A 68 -4.19 -8.80 -5.24
N TYR A 69 -3.09 -8.05 -5.28
CA TYR A 69 -1.74 -8.55 -5.48
C TYR A 69 -0.74 -7.85 -4.55
N ALA A 70 0.38 -8.50 -4.29
CA ALA A 70 1.55 -7.91 -3.65
C ALA A 70 2.81 -8.30 -4.40
N THR A 71 3.76 -7.37 -4.48
CA THR A 71 5.06 -7.52 -5.12
C THR A 71 6.13 -7.14 -4.12
N ALA A 72 7.17 -7.96 -3.98
CA ALA A 72 8.26 -7.68 -3.06
C ALA A 72 9.59 -8.24 -3.58
N MET A 73 10.68 -7.72 -3.02
CA MET A 73 12.00 -8.32 -3.11
C MET A 73 12.25 -9.17 -1.87
N LYS A 74 12.52 -10.46 -2.09
CA LYS A 74 12.90 -11.42 -1.06
C LYS A 74 14.35 -11.84 -1.25
N ILE A 75 15.31 -11.27 -0.49
CA ILE A 75 16.77 -11.46 -0.61
C ILE A 75 17.20 -11.86 -2.04
N ASN A 76 17.37 -10.87 -2.91
CA ASN A 76 17.82 -11.03 -4.30
C ASN A 76 16.93 -11.92 -5.19
N LYS A 77 15.68 -12.17 -4.79
CA LYS A 77 14.70 -12.90 -5.60
C LYS A 77 13.38 -12.15 -5.63
N GLU A 78 12.76 -12.10 -6.80
CA GLU A 78 11.41 -11.55 -6.94
C GLU A 78 10.40 -12.37 -6.16
N TRP A 79 9.42 -11.69 -5.59
CA TRP A 79 8.33 -12.31 -4.86
C TRP A 79 7.02 -11.65 -5.26
N ARG A 80 6.01 -12.47 -5.58
CA ARG A 80 4.67 -12.00 -5.89
C ARG A 80 3.66 -12.91 -5.22
N ALA A 81 2.63 -12.29 -4.65
CA ALA A 81 1.60 -12.98 -3.90
C ALA A 81 0.21 -12.43 -4.24
N SER A 82 -0.79 -13.25 -3.97
CA SER A 82 -2.13 -12.77 -3.66
C SER A 82 -2.09 -11.76 -2.53
N ALA A 83 -2.94 -10.74 -2.56
CA ALA A 83 -3.21 -9.90 -1.40
C ALA A 83 -4.71 -9.82 -1.12
N GLN A 84 -5.09 -9.98 0.15
CA GLN A 84 -6.47 -9.85 0.64
C GLN A 84 -6.47 -8.97 1.89
N GLY A 85 -7.33 -7.95 1.92
CA GLY A 85 -7.54 -7.10 3.08
C GLY A 85 -8.76 -7.54 3.89
N TYR A 86 -8.72 -7.43 5.21
CA TYR A 86 -9.85 -7.72 6.10
C TYR A 86 -10.06 -6.54 7.06
N ASN A 87 -11.32 -6.23 7.35
CA ASN A 87 -11.72 -5.26 8.38
C ASN A 87 -12.64 -5.95 9.40
N TYR A 88 -12.20 -6.04 10.65
CA TYR A 88 -12.94 -6.80 11.68
C TYR A 88 -13.91 -5.93 12.49
N ASN A 89 -13.57 -4.68 12.76
CA ASN A 89 -14.36 -3.81 13.65
C ASN A 89 -14.13 -2.31 13.41
N ASN A 90 -13.82 -1.90 12.17
CA ASN A 90 -13.47 -0.53 11.76
C ASN A 90 -12.20 0.07 12.40
N GLU A 91 -11.61 -0.64 13.35
CA GLU A 91 -10.38 -0.28 14.02
C GLU A 91 -9.27 -1.27 13.71
N ASN A 92 -9.56 -2.55 13.49
CA ASN A 92 -8.55 -3.56 13.23
C ASN A 92 -8.61 -4.07 11.79
N TYR A 93 -7.44 -4.09 11.16
CA TYR A 93 -7.25 -4.52 9.79
C TYR A 93 -6.21 -5.63 9.73
N SER A 94 -6.39 -6.51 8.75
CA SER A 94 -5.42 -7.55 8.42
C SER A 94 -5.20 -7.59 6.92
N ILE A 95 -3.96 -7.84 6.52
CA ILE A 95 -3.56 -8.08 5.15
C ILE A 95 -2.98 -9.48 5.12
N LEU A 96 -3.61 -10.36 4.33
CA LEU A 96 -3.13 -11.70 4.08
C LEU A 96 -2.49 -11.74 2.71
N LEU A 97 -1.20 -12.11 2.68
CA LEU A 97 -0.46 -12.33 1.45
C LEU A 97 -0.17 -13.81 1.28
N THR A 98 -0.58 -14.41 0.16
CA THR A 98 -0.40 -15.85 -0.07
C THR A 98 0.23 -16.13 -1.44
N THR A 99 1.26 -16.98 -1.45
CA THR A 99 1.86 -17.52 -2.69
C THR A 99 1.46 -18.97 -2.90
N TYR A 100 1.44 -19.39 -4.17
CA TYR A 100 0.99 -20.73 -4.57
C TYR A 100 2.01 -21.38 -5.47
N LEU A 101 2.10 -22.70 -5.41
CA LEU A 101 2.86 -23.52 -6.34
C LEU A 101 1.92 -24.45 -7.08
N LEU A 102 2.15 -24.56 -8.40
CA LEU A 102 1.56 -25.60 -9.23
C LEU A 102 2.34 -26.90 -9.01
N ILE A 103 1.61 -28.00 -8.91
CA ILE A 103 2.23 -29.32 -8.92
C ILE A 103 2.62 -29.64 -10.37
N PRO A 104 3.91 -29.89 -10.68
CA PRO A 104 4.35 -30.12 -12.07
C PRO A 104 3.62 -31.28 -12.76
N SER A 105 3.26 -32.32 -12.00
CA SER A 105 2.51 -33.48 -12.49
C SER A 105 1.01 -33.26 -12.58
N GLU A 106 0.47 -32.26 -11.87
CA GLU A 106 -0.95 -31.94 -11.83
C GLU A 106 -1.12 -30.41 -11.94
N PRO A 107 -0.99 -29.84 -13.15
CA PRO A 107 -0.97 -28.39 -13.36
C PRO A 107 -2.33 -27.70 -13.08
N TRP A 108 -3.36 -28.45 -12.70
CA TRP A 108 -4.63 -27.93 -12.18
C TRP A 108 -4.67 -27.89 -10.65
N GLN A 109 -3.72 -28.53 -9.97
CA GLN A 109 -3.58 -28.52 -8.52
C GLN A 109 -2.56 -27.47 -8.10
N GLU A 110 -3.00 -26.61 -7.18
CA GLU A 110 -2.17 -25.58 -6.56
C GLU A 110 -2.16 -25.80 -5.05
N TYR A 111 -1.01 -25.60 -4.40
CA TYR A 111 -0.92 -25.55 -2.95
C TYR A 111 -0.28 -24.25 -2.46
N LYS A 112 -0.62 -23.86 -1.23
CA LYS A 112 -0.04 -22.68 -0.57
C LYS A 112 1.43 -22.95 -0.27
N LYS A 113 2.30 -22.02 -0.66
CA LYS A 113 3.75 -22.11 -0.41
C LYS A 113 4.19 -21.17 0.70
N GLU A 114 3.73 -19.94 0.68
CA GLU A 114 4.15 -18.93 1.66
C GLU A 114 2.95 -18.08 2.02
N GLU A 115 2.82 -17.77 3.30
CA GLU A 115 1.75 -16.95 3.85
C GLU A 115 2.37 -15.88 4.75
N MET A 116 1.99 -14.63 4.52
CA MET A 116 2.35 -13.50 5.37
C MET A 116 1.07 -12.83 5.83
N THR A 117 0.92 -12.64 7.14
CA THR A 117 -0.21 -11.91 7.70
C THR A 117 0.33 -10.66 8.37
N MET A 118 -0.15 -9.50 7.95
CA MET A 118 0.20 -8.21 8.52
C MET A 118 -1.05 -7.62 9.15
N ASN A 119 -1.00 -7.31 10.43
CA ASN A 119 -2.15 -6.84 11.17
C ASN A 119 -1.82 -5.48 11.79
N PHE A 120 -2.81 -4.60 11.84
CA PHE A 120 -2.64 -3.27 12.40
C PHE A 120 -3.97 -2.71 12.86
N SER A 121 -3.89 -1.76 13.79
CA SER A 121 -5.04 -0.97 14.22
C SER A 121 -4.99 0.42 13.57
N LYS A 122 -6.16 1.00 13.34
CA LYS A 122 -6.34 2.37 12.89
C LYS A 122 -5.84 3.32 13.98
N SER A 123 -4.83 4.13 13.69
CA SER A 123 -4.45 5.27 14.54
C SER A 123 -4.74 6.58 13.83
N ASP A 124 -4.56 7.73 14.47
CA ASP A 124 -4.66 9.03 13.78
C ASP A 124 -3.44 9.30 12.86
N SER A 125 -2.39 8.46 12.95
CA SER A 125 -1.11 8.58 12.23
C SER A 125 -0.80 7.35 11.35
N ILE A 126 -1.81 6.79 10.68
CA ILE A 126 -1.81 5.48 9.96
C ILE A 126 -0.70 5.33 8.90
N PHE A 127 -0.04 6.42 8.49
CA PHE A 127 0.84 6.38 7.34
C PHE A 127 2.07 5.49 7.54
N CYS A 128 2.60 5.37 8.75
CA CYS A 128 3.82 4.60 9.01
C CYS A 128 3.80 3.93 10.38
N LEU A 129 3.72 2.60 10.39
CA LEU A 129 3.67 1.77 11.58
C LEU A 129 4.93 0.93 11.66
N SER A 130 5.65 0.99 12.79
CA SER A 130 6.65 -0.01 13.11
C SER A 130 5.98 -1.38 13.29
N ALA A 131 6.67 -2.44 12.92
CA ALA A 131 6.18 -3.81 13.05
C ALA A 131 6.89 -4.55 14.17
N LEU A 132 6.13 -5.28 14.99
CA LEU A 132 6.61 -6.10 16.09
C LEU A 132 6.19 -7.56 15.93
N SER A 133 6.88 -8.48 16.60
CA SER A 133 6.51 -9.90 16.59
C SER A 133 5.24 -10.22 17.40
N ILE A 134 4.81 -9.30 18.26
CA ILE A 134 3.69 -9.47 19.19
C ILE A 134 2.65 -8.35 18.94
N PRO A 135 1.34 -8.65 19.03
CA PRO A 135 0.31 -7.64 18.90
C PRO A 135 0.44 -6.55 19.97
N THR A 136 0.48 -5.29 19.54
CA THR A 136 0.36 -4.11 20.43
C THR A 136 -0.57 -3.10 19.77
N GLN A 137 -1.07 -2.14 20.55
CA GLN A 137 -2.06 -1.16 20.05
C GLN A 137 -1.46 -0.16 19.06
N ASP A 138 -0.18 0.18 19.23
CA ASP A 138 0.49 1.26 18.47
C ASP A 138 1.39 0.74 17.34
N HIS A 139 1.54 -0.59 17.21
CA HIS A 139 2.41 -1.20 16.21
C HIS A 139 1.63 -2.19 15.36
N SER A 140 2.08 -2.33 14.12
CA SER A 140 1.67 -3.47 13.31
C SER A 140 2.35 -4.74 13.82
N TRP A 141 1.78 -5.91 13.50
CA TRP A 141 2.38 -7.18 13.85
C TRP A 141 2.29 -8.18 12.70
N PHE A 142 3.42 -8.81 12.38
CA PHE A 142 3.56 -9.65 11.19
C PHE A 142 3.83 -11.10 11.57
N ILE A 143 3.17 -12.03 10.88
CA ILE A 143 3.52 -13.45 10.88
C ILE A 143 3.98 -13.82 9.47
N TYR A 144 5.02 -14.65 9.37
CA TYR A 144 5.42 -15.27 8.12
C TYR A 144 5.61 -16.78 8.29
N ASN A 145 4.94 -17.54 7.41
CA ASN A 145 5.02 -19.00 7.36
C ASN A 145 5.40 -19.44 5.95
N ALA A 146 6.25 -20.47 5.86
CA ALA A 146 6.56 -21.14 4.61
C ALA A 146 6.10 -22.59 4.70
N VAL A 147 5.10 -22.93 3.89
CA VAL A 147 4.46 -24.24 3.75
C VAL A 147 5.00 -24.94 2.51
N ASP A 148 5.03 -26.27 2.50
CA ASP A 148 5.31 -27.04 1.30
C ASP A 148 4.46 -28.29 1.32
N TYR A 149 3.39 -28.31 0.51
CA TYR A 149 2.43 -29.41 0.32
C TYR A 149 2.20 -30.35 1.53
N ASP A 150 3.05 -31.39 1.69
CA ASP A 150 2.99 -32.43 2.74
C ASP A 150 4.05 -32.29 3.85
N ALA A 151 5.00 -31.37 3.71
CA ALA A 151 6.07 -31.12 4.65
C ALA A 151 5.66 -30.05 5.68
N GLY A 152 6.14 -30.22 6.92
CA GLY A 152 5.82 -29.34 8.04
C GLY A 152 6.05 -27.86 7.76
N GLU A 153 5.26 -27.03 8.44
CA GLU A 153 5.29 -25.57 8.35
C GLU A 153 6.56 -25.00 9.01
N ASP A 154 7.40 -24.27 8.27
CA ASP A 154 8.44 -23.44 8.91
C ASP A 154 7.81 -22.10 9.29
N ARG A 155 7.90 -21.78 10.58
CA ARG A 155 7.45 -20.51 11.13
C ARG A 155 8.60 -19.57 11.30
N TYR A 156 8.34 -18.30 11.03
CA TYR A 156 9.30 -17.23 11.23
C TYR A 156 8.67 -16.14 12.10
N THR A 157 9.52 -15.44 12.84
CA THR A 157 9.14 -14.27 13.62
C THR A 157 9.92 -13.07 13.13
N LEU A 158 9.38 -11.87 13.31
CA LEU A 158 10.11 -10.65 13.00
C LEU A 158 11.44 -10.61 13.78
N ASP A 159 12.50 -10.21 13.09
CA ASP A 159 13.80 -9.92 13.69
C ASP A 159 13.80 -8.46 14.14
N GLU A 160 13.34 -8.25 15.38
CA GLU A 160 13.25 -6.93 16.02
C GLU A 160 14.62 -6.28 16.28
N SER A 161 15.73 -7.01 16.07
CA SER A 161 17.08 -6.43 16.12
C SER A 161 17.44 -5.63 14.86
N LYS A 162 16.58 -5.68 13.83
CA LYS A 162 16.71 -4.92 12.61
C LYS A 162 15.77 -3.72 12.65
N ASP A 163 16.29 -2.57 12.25
CA ASP A 163 15.49 -1.35 12.15
C ASP A 163 14.49 -1.42 10.97
N ASN A 164 14.62 -2.40 10.07
CA ASN A 164 13.89 -2.47 8.80
C ASN A 164 12.55 -3.23 8.90
N ASN A 165 11.69 -2.86 9.85
CA ASN A 165 10.40 -3.51 10.09
C ASN A 165 9.26 -2.48 10.13
N TYR A 166 8.63 -2.23 8.99
CA TYR A 166 7.62 -1.18 8.82
C TYR A 166 6.47 -1.61 7.91
N LEU A 167 5.29 -1.08 8.21
CA LEU A 167 4.11 -1.07 7.36
C LEU A 167 3.74 0.39 7.07
N GLN A 168 3.72 0.74 5.79
CA GLN A 168 3.22 2.03 5.31
C GLN A 168 1.86 1.82 4.65
N ILE A 169 0.85 2.56 5.10
CA ILE A 169 -0.50 2.51 4.51
C ILE A 169 -0.70 3.76 3.66
N ASP A 170 -0.66 3.57 2.34
CA ASP A 170 -0.84 4.65 1.36
C ASP A 170 -2.33 4.92 1.10
N THR A 171 -3.15 3.88 1.16
CA THR A 171 -4.60 3.98 0.95
C THR A 171 -5.32 3.03 1.88
N LEU A 172 -6.28 3.55 2.64
CA LEU A 172 -7.24 2.77 3.41
C LEU A 172 -8.61 3.41 3.30
N ASN A 173 -9.40 2.93 2.35
CA ASN A 173 -10.75 3.43 2.11
C ASN A 173 -11.75 2.29 2.29
N VAL A 174 -12.35 2.24 3.47
CA VAL A 174 -13.34 1.23 3.87
C VAL A 174 -14.60 1.30 3.00
N GLU A 175 -15.02 2.51 2.59
CA GLU A 175 -16.23 2.70 1.78
C GLU A 175 -16.09 2.11 0.37
N THR A 176 -14.93 2.33 -0.26
CA THR A 176 -14.61 1.75 -1.57
C THR A 176 -14.07 0.33 -1.47
N GLY A 177 -13.84 -0.17 -0.26
CA GLY A 177 -13.24 -1.47 0.01
C GLY A 177 -11.82 -1.60 -0.53
N ARG A 178 -11.01 -0.53 -0.56
CA ARG A 178 -9.65 -0.55 -1.12
C ARG A 178 -8.58 -0.30 -0.06
N MET A 179 -7.50 -1.06 -0.15
CA MET A 179 -6.33 -0.94 0.68
C MET A 179 -5.06 -1.05 -0.17
N ALA A 180 -4.09 -0.17 0.05
CA ALA A 180 -2.79 -0.24 -0.59
C ALA A 180 -1.70 0.30 0.33
N GLY A 181 -0.48 -0.18 0.15
CA GLY A 181 0.64 0.24 0.98
C GLY A 181 1.94 -0.45 0.63
N LYS A 182 2.95 -0.15 1.43
CA LYS A 182 4.31 -0.70 1.33
C LYS A 182 4.68 -1.39 2.64
N PHE A 183 5.54 -2.38 2.57
CA PHE A 183 6.03 -3.10 3.74
C PHE A 183 7.49 -3.44 3.60
N MET A 184 8.21 -3.38 4.72
CA MET A 184 9.57 -3.88 4.85
C MET A 184 9.63 -4.72 6.10
N ALA A 185 10.14 -5.95 6.00
CA ALA A 185 10.17 -6.87 7.13
C ALA A 185 11.34 -7.83 7.03
N THR A 186 12.05 -8.00 8.15
CA THR A 186 13.06 -9.04 8.32
C THR A 186 12.54 -10.09 9.27
N PHE A 187 12.59 -11.36 8.87
CA PHE A 187 12.16 -12.48 9.68
C PHE A 187 13.31 -13.43 9.98
N ARG A 188 13.35 -13.94 11.21
CA ARG A 188 14.22 -15.03 11.64
C ARG A 188 13.41 -16.30 11.85
N ARG A 189 13.98 -17.45 11.47
CA ARG A 189 13.31 -18.74 11.59
C ARG A 189 13.12 -19.15 13.05
N LEU A 190 11.89 -19.53 13.41
CA LEU A 190 11.54 -20.10 14.73
C LEU A 190 11.57 -21.62 14.71
N THR A 191 10.87 -22.24 13.76
CA THR A 191 10.81 -23.70 13.61
C THR A 191 11.54 -24.12 12.34
N ASN A 192 12.30 -25.21 12.45
CA ASN A 192 13.03 -25.80 11.34
C ASN A 192 12.52 -27.21 11.08
N ASN A 193 11.37 -27.30 10.43
CA ASN A 193 10.79 -28.57 10.01
C ASN A 193 11.41 -29.06 8.69
N ARG A 194 12.23 -28.21 8.03
CA ARG A 194 12.96 -28.51 6.79
C ARG A 194 14.45 -28.15 6.91
N PRO A 195 15.27 -29.01 7.55
CA PRO A 195 16.67 -28.70 7.80
C PRO A 195 17.53 -28.49 6.54
N TRP A 196 17.07 -28.97 5.38
CA TRP A 196 17.71 -28.70 4.08
C TRP A 196 17.42 -27.30 3.51
N ASN A 197 16.46 -26.55 4.06
CA ASN A 197 16.18 -25.18 3.66
C ASN A 197 17.13 -24.24 4.40
N LEU A 198 18.15 -23.77 3.68
CA LEU A 198 19.32 -23.05 4.22
C LEU A 198 19.09 -21.59 4.70
N PRO A 199 18.10 -20.79 4.24
CA PRO A 199 17.99 -19.41 4.70
C PRO A 199 17.34 -19.32 6.09
N VAL A 200 18.15 -18.93 7.08
CA VAL A 200 17.73 -18.64 8.46
C VAL A 200 16.95 -17.33 8.57
N VAL A 201 17.20 -16.41 7.63
CA VAL A 201 16.62 -15.07 7.60
C VAL A 201 15.89 -14.85 6.28
N ARG A 202 14.73 -14.19 6.34
CA ARG A 202 13.96 -13.75 5.17
C ARG A 202 13.74 -12.25 5.27
N PHE A 203 14.27 -11.49 4.32
CA PHE A 203 13.99 -10.07 4.17
C PHE A 203 12.96 -9.88 3.07
N PHE A 204 12.01 -8.99 3.29
CA PHE A 204 11.02 -8.55 2.33
C PHE A 204 11.01 -7.03 2.26
N ASN A 205 10.96 -6.49 1.05
CA ASN A 205 10.68 -5.08 0.78
C ASN A 205 9.72 -5.02 -0.41
N GLY A 206 8.50 -4.55 -0.19
CA GLY A 206 7.45 -4.66 -1.20
C GLY A 206 6.27 -3.72 -1.02
N GLU A 207 5.31 -3.88 -1.92
CA GLU A 207 4.06 -3.14 -1.98
C GLU A 207 2.88 -4.09 -2.20
N PHE A 208 1.69 -3.65 -1.83
CA PHE A 208 0.46 -4.40 -2.02
C PHE A 208 -0.69 -3.49 -2.42
N HIS A 209 -1.61 -4.07 -3.20
CA HIS A 209 -2.86 -3.47 -3.61
C HIS A 209 -3.97 -4.52 -3.50
N CYS A 210 -4.93 -4.31 -2.60
CA CYS A 210 -6.01 -5.25 -2.37
C CYS A 210 -7.35 -4.60 -2.07
N ASN A 211 -8.38 -5.42 -2.20
CA ASN A 211 -9.72 -5.16 -1.76
C ASN A 211 -9.90 -5.67 -0.34
N ILE A 212 -10.77 -5.00 0.40
CA ILE A 212 -11.24 -5.43 1.71
C ILE A 212 -12.38 -6.42 1.49
N VAL A 213 -12.13 -7.69 1.82
CA VAL A 213 -13.09 -8.81 1.74
C VAL A 213 -13.67 -9.04 3.13
N ASN A 214 -14.86 -8.48 3.37
CA ASN A 214 -15.64 -8.70 4.59
C ASN A 214 -16.64 -9.87 4.40
#